data_AF-A0A1Q3H3N0-F1
#
_entry.id   AF-A0A1Q3H3N0-F1
#
_cell.length_a   1.000
_cell.length_b   1.000
_cell.length_c   1.000
_cell.angle_alpha   90.00
_cell.angle_beta   90.00
_cell.angle_gamma   90.00
#
_symmetry.space_group_name_H-M   'P 1'
#
loop_
_entity.id
_entity.type
_entity.pdbx_description
1 polymer ?
#
loop_
_entity_poly.entity_id
_entity_poly.type
_entity_poly.pdbx_seq_one_letter_code
_entity_poly.pdbx_strand_id
1 'polypeptide(L)'
;MKKTILTTSFIICCCYFGKAQELTQGQSIKEEVLKVFGGKTALQTVKTFAYTLEKGVPDQPKTAEKVMLNFTKRFIKKTFEKEGKTISHIYQNGKGWEMKQGKKTPLTDKLTKRLTNNFFYNFIGMLQDNDLQWKFIKNTTYRAQDVRIVRVMNDEHQLDLFVNKKGEVVTSSTPNESGKYNYYADEYEYKAVGKGIRFPLIFRVFKAGKCTYEGMFKNVVVK
;
A
#
# COMPACT_ATOMS: atom_id res chain seq x y z
N MET A 1 -13.60 -55.29 -31.87
CA MET A 1 -14.50 -54.11 -31.71
C MET A 1 -13.92 -53.19 -30.65
N LYS A 2 -13.67 -51.93 -31.03
CA LYS A 2 -13.22 -50.82 -30.17
C LYS A 2 -14.35 -50.39 -29.22
N LYS A 3 -14.00 -49.97 -27.99
CA LYS A 3 -14.67 -49.02 -27.07
C LYS A 3 -13.97 -49.12 -25.69
N THR A 4 -13.63 -48.11 -24.90
CA THR A 4 -13.57 -46.65 -25.00
C THR A 4 -12.70 -46.22 -23.81
N ILE A 5 -11.66 -45.43 -24.05
CA ILE A 5 -10.95 -44.64 -23.02
C ILE A 5 -11.73 -43.33 -22.89
N LEU A 6 -12.32 -43.01 -21.72
CA LEU A 6 -12.58 -41.62 -21.32
C LEU A 6 -13.06 -41.49 -19.86
N THR A 7 -12.15 -41.39 -18.89
CA THR A 7 -12.48 -40.90 -17.54
C THR A 7 -11.28 -40.20 -16.91
N THR A 8 -10.72 -39.20 -17.59
CA THR A 8 -9.72 -38.30 -16.99
C THR A 8 -9.78 -36.91 -17.61
N SER A 9 -10.86 -36.16 -17.38
CA SER A 9 -10.91 -34.72 -17.75
C SER A 9 -11.77 -33.84 -16.84
N PHE A 10 -12.40 -34.37 -15.78
CA PHE A 10 -13.33 -33.56 -14.96
C PHE A 10 -12.69 -32.87 -13.74
N ILE A 11 -11.49 -33.28 -13.30
CA ILE A 11 -10.86 -32.73 -12.08
C ILE A 11 -10.00 -31.48 -12.38
N ILE A 12 -9.56 -31.30 -13.63
CA ILE A 12 -8.73 -30.14 -14.00
C ILE A 12 -9.59 -28.88 -14.16
N CYS A 13 -10.88 -28.98 -14.50
CA CYS A 13 -11.70 -27.78 -14.78
C CYS A 13 -12.08 -26.98 -13.52
N CYS A 14 -12.37 -27.64 -12.38
CA CYS A 14 -12.85 -26.96 -11.17
C CYS A 14 -11.80 -26.08 -10.48
N CYS A 15 -10.51 -26.48 -10.54
CA CYS A 15 -9.43 -25.71 -9.90
C CYS A 15 -9.05 -24.44 -10.67
N TYR A 16 -9.25 -24.41 -11.99
CA TYR A 16 -8.98 -23.21 -12.81
C TYR A 16 -10.13 -22.20 -12.71
N PHE A 17 -11.38 -22.66 -12.62
CA PHE A 17 -12.54 -21.78 -12.44
C PHE A 17 -12.48 -20.99 -11.11
N GLY A 18 -12.12 -21.65 -10.01
CA GLY A 18 -11.99 -20.97 -8.71
C GLY A 18 -10.92 -19.87 -8.71
N LYS A 19 -9.75 -20.13 -9.29
CA LYS A 19 -8.67 -19.12 -9.41
C LYS A 19 -9.04 -17.96 -10.31
N ALA A 20 -9.69 -18.23 -11.45
CA ALA A 20 -10.14 -17.18 -12.36
C ALA A 20 -11.19 -16.27 -11.72
N GLN A 21 -12.10 -16.84 -10.93
CA GLN A 21 -13.12 -16.11 -10.18
C GLN A 21 -12.52 -15.24 -9.06
N GLU A 22 -11.54 -15.75 -8.30
CA GLU A 22 -10.85 -14.96 -7.26
C GLU A 22 -10.11 -13.74 -7.84
N LEU A 23 -9.48 -13.90 -9.00
CA LEU A 23 -8.78 -12.82 -9.70
C LEU A 23 -9.74 -11.78 -10.27
N THR A 24 -10.86 -12.21 -10.88
CA THR A 24 -11.89 -11.28 -11.36
C THR A 24 -12.55 -10.52 -10.22
N GLN A 25 -12.82 -11.18 -9.08
CA GLN A 25 -13.35 -10.51 -7.90
C GLN A 25 -12.34 -9.55 -7.28
N GLY A 26 -11.06 -9.93 -7.18
CA GLY A 26 -9.99 -9.05 -6.70
C GLY A 26 -9.85 -7.80 -7.57
N GLN A 27 -9.93 -7.95 -8.89
CA GLN A 27 -9.91 -6.83 -9.83
C GLN A 27 -11.15 -5.93 -9.70
N SER A 28 -12.34 -6.50 -9.51
CA SER A 28 -13.54 -5.71 -9.23
C SER A 28 -13.38 -4.86 -7.97
N ILE A 29 -12.80 -5.44 -6.91
CA ILE A 29 -12.51 -4.71 -5.67
C ILE A 29 -11.48 -3.60 -5.93
N LYS A 30 -10.44 -3.84 -6.74
CA LYS A 30 -9.48 -2.80 -7.16
C LYS A 30 -10.19 -1.61 -7.79
N GLU A 31 -11.14 -1.84 -8.70
CA GLU A 31 -11.90 -0.77 -9.35
C GLU A 31 -12.77 0.04 -8.38
N GLU A 32 -13.33 -0.60 -7.35
CA GLU A 32 -14.05 0.09 -6.28
C GLU A 32 -13.10 0.97 -5.44
N VAL A 33 -11.93 0.46 -5.07
CA VAL A 33 -10.92 1.24 -4.35
C VAL A 33 -10.43 2.41 -5.21
N LEU A 34 -10.16 2.18 -6.50
CA LEU A 34 -9.78 3.23 -7.45
C LEU A 34 -10.80 4.37 -7.45
N LYS A 35 -12.10 4.07 -7.52
CA LYS A 35 -13.17 5.08 -7.49
C LYS A 35 -13.14 5.92 -6.22
N VAL A 36 -12.95 5.30 -5.05
CA VAL A 36 -12.86 6.01 -3.77
C VAL A 36 -11.71 6.99 -3.73
N PHE A 37 -10.56 6.65 -4.33
CA PHE A 37 -9.37 7.49 -4.35
C PHE A 37 -9.40 8.61 -5.41
N GLY A 38 -10.44 8.67 -6.24
CA GLY A 38 -10.59 9.70 -7.29
C GLY A 38 -10.84 9.15 -8.69
N GLY A 39 -10.80 7.84 -8.87
CA GLY A 39 -10.93 7.17 -10.15
C GLY A 39 -9.62 7.04 -10.91
N LYS A 40 -9.61 6.12 -11.88
CA LYS A 40 -8.43 5.74 -12.66
C LYS A 40 -7.79 6.94 -13.36
N THR A 41 -8.58 7.79 -14.03
CA THR A 41 -8.06 8.95 -14.77
C THR A 41 -7.36 9.94 -13.84
N ALA A 42 -7.99 10.33 -12.73
CA ALA A 42 -7.37 11.26 -11.79
C ALA A 42 -6.06 10.68 -11.23
N LEU A 43 -6.08 9.43 -10.77
CA LEU A 43 -4.89 8.78 -10.23
C LEU A 43 -3.75 8.69 -11.25
N GLN A 44 -4.02 8.35 -12.51
CA GLN A 44 -2.99 8.28 -13.56
C GLN A 44 -2.36 9.63 -13.89
N THR A 45 -3.05 10.74 -13.60
CA THR A 45 -2.46 12.09 -13.77
C THR A 45 -1.52 12.49 -12.64
N VAL A 46 -1.56 11.82 -11.48
CA VAL A 46 -0.68 12.12 -10.36
C VAL A 46 0.73 11.62 -10.67
N LYS A 47 1.62 12.54 -11.01
CA LYS A 47 3.04 12.28 -11.25
C LYS A 47 3.84 12.36 -9.96
N THR A 48 3.45 13.25 -9.05
CA THR A 48 4.14 13.52 -7.79
C THR A 48 3.18 13.55 -6.62
N PHE A 49 3.56 12.89 -5.54
CA PHE A 49 2.88 12.94 -4.25
C PHE A 49 3.86 13.37 -3.17
N ALA A 50 3.60 14.51 -2.54
CA ALA A 50 4.45 15.07 -1.48
C ALA A 50 3.64 15.35 -0.23
N TYR A 51 4.25 15.14 0.94
CA TYR A 51 3.61 15.33 2.24
C TYR A 51 4.65 15.49 3.35
N THR A 52 4.23 16.04 4.48
CA THR A 52 4.91 15.88 5.77
C THR A 52 4.20 14.78 6.55
N LEU A 53 4.91 13.75 6.97
CA LEU A 53 4.38 12.71 7.84
C LEU A 53 4.87 12.95 9.26
N GLU A 54 3.94 13.28 10.15
CA GLU A 54 4.17 13.28 11.60
C GLU A 54 3.76 11.94 12.17
N LYS A 55 4.65 11.29 12.92
CA LYS A 55 4.45 9.90 13.36
C LYS A 55 5.21 9.53 14.62
N GLY A 56 4.67 8.57 15.37
CA GLY A 56 5.26 8.09 16.63
C GLY A 56 4.32 7.21 17.44
N VAL A 57 4.77 6.79 18.61
CA VAL A 57 3.93 6.12 19.62
C VAL A 57 2.87 7.10 20.13
N PRO A 58 1.61 6.70 20.36
CA PRO A 58 0.61 7.56 21.00
C PRO A 58 1.15 8.22 22.27
N ASP A 59 0.76 9.46 22.50
CA ASP A 59 1.12 10.26 23.69
C ASP A 59 2.63 10.50 23.92
N GLN A 60 3.47 10.17 22.92
CA GLN A 60 4.90 10.48 22.92
C GLN A 60 5.27 11.54 21.88
N PRO A 61 6.42 12.23 22.03
CA PRO A 61 6.92 13.15 21.03
C PRO A 61 6.96 12.51 19.64
N LYS A 62 6.38 13.21 18.66
CA LYS A 62 6.31 12.74 17.28
C LYS A 62 7.55 13.16 16.50
N THR A 63 7.94 12.31 15.55
CA THR A 63 8.93 12.65 14.53
C THR A 63 8.22 13.16 13.30
N ALA A 64 8.84 14.10 12.57
CA ALA A 64 8.33 14.59 11.30
C ALA A 64 9.31 14.26 10.16
N GLU A 65 8.79 13.80 9.04
CA GLU A 65 9.55 13.59 7.81
C GLU A 65 8.80 14.15 6.61
N LYS A 66 9.50 14.92 5.77
CA LYS A 66 8.98 15.38 4.48
C LYS A 66 9.27 14.30 3.43
N VAL A 67 8.26 13.85 2.73
CA VAL A 67 8.38 12.83 1.69
C VAL A 67 7.89 13.41 0.38
N MET A 68 8.61 13.10 -0.71
CA MET A 68 8.20 13.35 -2.07
C MET A 68 8.43 12.08 -2.87
N LEU A 69 7.37 11.56 -3.46
CA LEU A 69 7.36 10.46 -4.40
C LEU A 69 7.10 11.03 -5.79
N ASN A 70 7.89 10.64 -6.78
CA ASN A 70 7.59 10.87 -8.18
C ASN A 70 7.45 9.52 -8.87
N PHE A 71 6.21 9.19 -9.24
CA PHE A 71 5.85 7.86 -9.75
C PHE A 71 6.43 7.64 -11.15
N THR A 72 6.40 8.66 -12.02
CA THR A 72 6.93 8.58 -13.39
C THR A 72 8.44 8.38 -13.44
N LYS A 73 9.19 9.10 -12.61
CA LYS A 73 10.66 9.03 -12.56
C LYS A 73 11.18 7.95 -11.62
N ARG A 74 10.27 7.22 -10.93
CA ARG A 74 10.60 6.32 -9.81
C ARG A 74 11.60 6.96 -8.84
N PHE A 75 11.30 8.19 -8.43
CA PHE A 75 12.15 8.99 -7.54
C PHE A 75 11.51 9.12 -6.16
N ILE A 76 12.32 9.05 -5.11
CA ILE A 76 11.90 9.31 -3.73
C ILE A 76 12.87 10.30 -3.11
N LYS A 77 12.35 11.30 -2.41
CA LYS A 77 13.12 12.11 -1.45
C LYS A 77 12.41 12.10 -0.11
N LYS A 78 13.13 11.69 0.93
CA LYS A 78 12.68 11.68 2.31
C LYS A 78 13.64 12.51 3.15
N THR A 79 13.16 13.59 3.74
CA THR A 79 13.94 14.54 4.54
C THR A 79 13.44 14.52 5.98
N PHE A 80 14.35 14.41 6.93
CA PHE A 80 14.05 14.40 8.36
C PHE A 80 15.20 15.01 9.16
N GLU A 81 14.94 15.35 10.42
CA GLU A 81 15.96 15.82 11.35
C GLU A 81 16.44 14.69 12.26
N LYS A 82 17.75 14.66 12.50
CA LYS A 82 18.38 13.77 13.47
C LYS A 82 19.49 14.54 14.16
N GLU A 83 19.43 14.63 15.50
CA GLU A 83 20.44 15.33 16.31
C GLU A 83 20.67 16.79 15.83
N GLY A 84 19.58 17.51 15.53
CA GLY A 84 19.62 18.89 15.02
C GLY A 84 20.14 19.04 13.58
N LYS A 85 20.42 17.93 12.87
CA LYS A 85 20.91 17.94 11.48
C LYS A 85 19.83 17.48 10.51
N THR A 86 19.65 18.23 9.43
CA THR A 86 18.82 17.80 8.30
C THR A 86 19.52 16.71 7.51
N ILE A 87 18.83 15.59 7.33
CA ILE A 87 19.26 14.45 6.52
C ILE A 87 18.22 14.22 5.42
N SER A 88 18.66 13.96 4.20
CA SER A 88 17.77 13.51 3.11
C SER A 88 18.20 12.17 2.55
N HIS A 89 17.29 11.21 2.53
CA HIS A 89 17.43 9.96 1.79
C HIS A 89 16.78 10.12 0.42
N ILE A 90 17.51 9.77 -0.64
CA ILE A 90 17.09 9.95 -2.02
C ILE A 90 17.21 8.61 -2.75
N TYR A 91 16.16 8.19 -3.44
CA TYR A 91 16.21 7.08 -4.38
C TYR A 91 16.03 7.61 -5.79
N GLN A 92 16.94 7.23 -6.69
CA GLN A 92 16.86 7.54 -8.11
C GLN A 92 17.73 6.58 -8.92
N ASN A 93 17.27 6.20 -10.12
CA ASN A 93 18.01 5.34 -11.05
C ASN A 93 18.52 4.04 -10.40
N GLY A 94 17.67 3.39 -9.59
CA GLY A 94 18.01 2.14 -8.90
C GLY A 94 18.93 2.29 -7.68
N LYS A 95 19.37 3.50 -7.33
CA LYS A 95 20.36 3.73 -6.27
C LYS A 95 19.83 4.64 -5.16
N GLY A 96 20.15 4.29 -3.92
CA GLY A 96 19.86 5.08 -2.72
C GLY A 96 21.06 5.94 -2.29
N TRP A 97 20.78 7.16 -1.86
CA TRP A 97 21.78 8.14 -1.42
C TRP A 97 21.32 8.84 -0.14
N GLU A 98 22.25 9.06 0.79
CA GLU A 98 22.09 10.00 1.91
C GLU A 98 22.76 11.32 1.55
N MET A 99 22.02 12.41 1.73
CA MET A 99 22.53 13.78 1.69
C MET A 99 22.53 14.32 3.11
N LYS A 100 23.71 14.65 3.63
CA LYS A 100 23.88 15.23 4.97
C LYS A 100 24.95 16.32 4.90
N GLN A 101 24.59 17.55 5.26
CA GLN A 101 25.51 18.70 5.28
C GLN A 101 26.29 18.87 3.95
N GLY A 102 25.59 18.77 2.81
CA GLY A 102 26.18 18.88 1.46
C GLY A 102 26.92 17.63 0.97
N LYS A 103 27.25 16.68 1.85
CA LYS A 103 27.89 15.41 1.46
C LYS A 103 26.86 14.41 0.96
N LYS A 104 27.19 13.76 -0.16
CA LYS A 104 26.41 12.66 -0.77
C LYS A 104 27.12 11.34 -0.51
N THR A 105 26.46 10.39 0.15
CA THR A 105 26.97 9.05 0.40
C THR A 105 25.97 8.00 -0.06
N PRO A 106 26.41 6.84 -0.62
CA PRO A 106 25.50 5.75 -0.92
C PRO A 106 24.78 5.25 0.34
N LEU A 107 23.50 4.88 0.20
CA LEU A 107 22.79 4.11 1.22
C LEU A 107 23.15 2.63 1.09
N THR A 108 23.05 1.89 2.20
CA THR A 108 23.11 0.43 2.16
C THR A 108 21.91 -0.14 1.41
N ASP A 109 22.02 -1.35 0.87
CA ASP A 109 20.92 -2.01 0.15
C ASP A 109 19.66 -2.16 0.99
N LYS A 110 19.82 -2.45 2.29
CA LYS A 110 18.71 -2.52 3.24
C LYS A 110 17.96 -1.20 3.38
N LEU A 111 18.69 -0.08 3.44
CA LEU A 111 18.08 1.26 3.52
C LEU A 111 17.46 1.67 2.19
N THR A 112 18.12 1.34 1.08
CA THR A 112 17.59 1.56 -0.28
C THR A 112 16.28 0.80 -0.46
N LYS A 113 16.21 -0.48 -0.09
CA LYS A 113 14.99 -1.29 -0.14
C LYS A 113 13.88 -0.72 0.77
N ARG A 114 14.23 -0.31 2.00
CA ARG A 114 13.26 0.35 2.89
C ARG A 114 12.73 1.66 2.30
N LEU A 115 13.55 2.39 1.54
CA LEU A 115 13.12 3.61 0.87
C LEU A 115 12.16 3.28 -0.29
N THR A 116 12.49 2.31 -1.14
CA THR A 116 11.65 1.92 -2.29
C THR A 116 10.31 1.31 -1.88
N ASN A 117 10.21 0.69 -0.70
CA ASN A 117 8.94 0.22 -0.14
C ASN A 117 7.86 1.31 -0.12
N ASN A 118 8.21 2.61 -0.08
CA ASN A 118 7.22 3.70 -0.14
C ASN A 118 6.43 3.73 -1.46
N PHE A 119 6.90 3.11 -2.55
CA PHE A 119 6.08 2.98 -3.77
C PHE A 119 4.94 1.98 -3.58
N PHE A 120 5.22 0.83 -2.97
CA PHE A 120 4.24 -0.24 -2.77
C PHE A 120 3.27 0.06 -1.62
N TYR A 121 3.78 0.51 -0.47
CA TYR A 121 2.93 0.77 0.72
C TYR A 121 2.22 2.13 0.67
N ASN A 122 2.35 2.89 -0.41
CA ASN A 122 1.56 4.09 -0.65
C ASN A 122 0.39 3.75 -1.58
N PHE A 123 -0.86 4.01 -1.16
CA PHE A 123 -2.03 3.64 -1.95
C PHE A 123 -2.07 4.28 -3.34
N ILE A 124 -1.60 5.52 -3.53
CA ILE A 124 -1.58 6.15 -4.85
C ILE A 124 -0.61 5.38 -5.76
N GLY A 125 0.60 5.09 -5.28
CA GLY A 125 1.57 4.28 -6.02
C GLY A 125 1.05 2.88 -6.34
N MET A 126 0.50 2.20 -5.34
CA MET A 126 -0.10 0.87 -5.47
C MET A 126 -1.23 0.82 -6.50
N LEU A 127 -2.10 1.83 -6.52
CA LEU A 127 -3.25 1.87 -7.43
C LEU A 127 -2.86 2.24 -8.87
N GLN A 128 -1.74 2.95 -9.05
CA GLN A 128 -1.18 3.23 -10.37
C GLN A 128 -0.40 2.05 -10.96
N ASP A 129 0.06 1.13 -10.12
CA ASP A 129 0.83 -0.02 -10.55
C ASP A 129 -0.07 -1.10 -11.17
N ASN A 130 0.13 -1.35 -12.46
CA ASN A 130 -0.62 -2.34 -13.23
C ASN A 130 -0.04 -3.75 -13.10
N ASP A 131 1.19 -3.87 -12.59
CA ASP A 131 1.88 -5.16 -12.44
C ASP A 131 1.49 -5.84 -11.12
N LEU A 132 0.85 -5.10 -10.20
CA LEU A 132 0.33 -5.66 -8.96
C LEU A 132 -0.88 -6.55 -9.21
N GLN A 133 -0.82 -7.76 -8.65
CA GLN A 133 -1.93 -8.69 -8.62
C GLN A 133 -2.86 -8.37 -7.46
N TRP A 134 -4.17 -8.40 -7.72
CA TRP A 134 -5.22 -8.21 -6.73
C TRP A 134 -6.02 -9.51 -6.62
N LYS A 135 -5.85 -10.21 -5.49
CA LYS A 135 -6.47 -11.51 -5.25
C LYS A 135 -7.49 -11.41 -4.13
N PHE A 136 -8.75 -11.72 -4.42
CA PHE A 136 -9.75 -11.86 -3.36
C PHE A 136 -9.39 -13.03 -2.44
N ILE A 137 -9.51 -12.83 -1.12
CA ILE A 137 -9.19 -13.84 -0.12
C ILE A 137 -10.47 -14.36 0.55
N LYS A 138 -11.25 -13.47 1.17
CA LYS A 138 -12.50 -13.82 1.86
C LYS A 138 -13.34 -12.59 2.23
N ASN A 139 -14.60 -12.85 2.54
CA ASN A 139 -15.45 -11.92 3.27
C ASN A 139 -15.26 -12.12 4.78
N THR A 140 -15.31 -11.05 5.56
CA THR A 140 -15.25 -11.12 7.02
C THR A 140 -15.84 -9.85 7.65
N THR A 141 -15.69 -9.71 8.96
CA THR A 141 -16.06 -8.52 9.72
C THR A 141 -14.82 -7.97 10.40
N TYR A 142 -14.63 -6.66 10.32
CA TYR A 142 -13.56 -5.95 11.02
C TYR A 142 -14.17 -4.73 11.72
N ARG A 143 -13.95 -4.56 13.03
CA ARG A 143 -14.52 -3.45 13.82
C ARG A 143 -16.02 -3.22 13.58
N ALA A 144 -16.80 -4.31 13.66
CA ALA A 144 -18.26 -4.33 13.49
C ALA A 144 -18.77 -3.87 12.10
N GLN A 145 -17.93 -3.88 11.06
CA GLN A 145 -18.35 -3.66 9.67
C GLN A 145 -17.93 -4.83 8.77
N ASP A 146 -18.79 -5.14 7.80
CA ASP A 146 -18.48 -6.11 6.74
C ASP A 146 -17.36 -5.59 5.85
N VAL A 147 -16.36 -6.43 5.63
CA VAL A 147 -15.21 -6.13 4.78
C VAL A 147 -14.85 -7.33 3.91
N ARG A 148 -14.22 -7.00 2.78
CA ARG A 148 -13.62 -7.96 1.86
C ARG A 148 -12.11 -7.87 2.01
N ILE A 149 -11.45 -8.99 2.23
CA ILE A 149 -9.99 -9.04 2.24
C ILE A 149 -9.52 -9.30 0.81
N VAL A 150 -8.70 -8.37 0.29
CA VAL A 150 -8.02 -8.51 -0.99
C VAL A 150 -6.51 -8.42 -0.76
N ARG A 151 -5.77 -9.41 -1.26
CA ARG A 151 -4.31 -9.40 -1.24
C ARG A 151 -3.80 -8.66 -2.46
N VAL A 152 -2.97 -7.65 -2.22
CA VAL A 152 -2.20 -6.96 -3.24
C VAL A 152 -0.77 -7.45 -3.17
N MET A 153 -0.21 -7.92 -4.28
CA MET A 153 1.12 -8.53 -4.29
C MET A 153 1.85 -8.43 -5.63
N ASN A 154 3.17 -8.54 -5.53
CA ASN A 154 4.10 -8.84 -6.61
C ASN A 154 5.17 -9.80 -6.08
N ASP A 155 6.26 -10.02 -6.84
CA ASP A 155 7.32 -10.95 -6.45
C ASP A 155 8.07 -10.54 -5.16
N GLU A 156 8.02 -9.27 -4.78
CA GLU A 156 8.78 -8.73 -3.63
C GLU A 156 7.91 -8.41 -2.41
N HIS A 157 6.62 -8.17 -2.61
CA HIS A 157 5.76 -7.56 -1.61
C HIS A 157 4.38 -8.21 -1.59
N GLN A 158 3.80 -8.31 -0.39
CA GLN A 158 2.40 -8.63 -0.21
C GLN A 158 1.78 -7.79 0.90
N LEU A 159 0.52 -7.41 0.73
CA LEU A 159 -0.29 -6.72 1.72
C LEU A 159 -1.76 -7.11 1.55
N ASP A 160 -2.43 -7.46 2.64
CA ASP A 160 -3.86 -7.69 2.66
C ASP A 160 -4.57 -6.38 3.02
N LEU A 161 -5.46 -5.92 2.13
CA LEU A 161 -6.32 -4.76 2.33
C LEU A 161 -7.70 -5.24 2.76
N PHE A 162 -8.27 -4.58 3.77
CA PHE A 162 -9.62 -4.83 4.25
C PHE A 162 -10.50 -3.72 3.68
N VAL A 163 -11.35 -4.06 2.72
CA VAL A 163 -12.12 -3.10 1.92
C VAL A 163 -13.60 -3.18 2.28
N ASN A 164 -14.18 -2.07 2.74
CA ASN A 164 -15.61 -2.02 3.07
C ASN A 164 -16.50 -1.97 1.81
N LYS A 165 -17.83 -2.03 1.96
CA LYS A 165 -18.78 -1.99 0.82
C LYS A 165 -18.71 -0.71 -0.02
N LYS A 166 -18.11 0.38 0.49
CA LYS A 166 -17.93 1.65 -0.24
C LYS A 166 -16.64 1.66 -1.07
N GLY A 167 -15.77 0.67 -0.94
CA GLY A 167 -14.44 0.65 -1.56
C GLY A 167 -13.35 1.32 -0.73
N GLU A 168 -13.64 1.76 0.50
CA GLU A 168 -12.61 2.34 1.39
C GLU A 168 -11.77 1.22 2.00
N VAL A 169 -10.45 1.41 2.03
CA VAL A 169 -9.53 0.54 2.78
C VAL A 169 -9.63 0.96 4.24
N VAL A 170 -10.19 0.11 5.10
CA VAL A 170 -10.38 0.44 6.52
C VAL A 170 -9.20 0.03 7.38
N THR A 171 -8.46 -0.99 6.95
CA THR A 171 -7.16 -1.36 7.51
C THR A 171 -6.35 -2.12 6.45
N SER A 172 -5.05 -2.21 6.67
CA SER A 172 -4.15 -3.12 5.98
C SER A 172 -3.33 -3.97 6.96
N SER A 173 -2.88 -5.14 6.53
CA SER A 173 -1.95 -5.99 7.30
C SER A 173 -1.18 -6.95 6.40
N THR A 174 -0.01 -7.40 6.85
CA THR A 174 0.69 -8.53 6.25
C THR A 174 0.33 -9.81 7.00
N PRO A 175 -0.14 -10.87 6.33
CA PRO A 175 -0.37 -12.16 6.97
C PRO A 175 0.97 -12.84 7.27
N ASN A 176 1.03 -13.56 8.40
CA ASN A 176 2.13 -14.47 8.70
C ASN A 176 2.01 -15.78 7.91
N GLU A 177 2.96 -16.70 8.11
CA GLU A 177 2.99 -18.02 7.43
C GLU A 177 1.73 -18.86 7.67
N SER A 178 1.05 -18.68 8.81
CA SER A 178 -0.21 -19.32 9.14
C SER A 178 -1.46 -18.57 8.64
N GLY A 179 -1.29 -17.48 7.88
CA GLY A 179 -2.39 -16.64 7.41
C GLY A 179 -3.03 -15.75 8.49
N LYS A 180 -2.40 -15.60 9.67
CA LYS A 180 -2.87 -14.73 10.76
C LYS A 180 -2.26 -13.33 10.66
N TYR A 181 -2.95 -12.35 11.21
CA TYR A 181 -2.52 -10.94 11.22
C TYR A 181 -1.97 -10.55 12.60
N ASN A 182 -0.71 -10.10 12.62
CA ASN A 182 -0.02 -9.69 13.85
C ASN A 182 -0.19 -8.20 14.16
N TYR A 183 -0.67 -7.43 13.18
CA TYR A 183 -0.94 -6.01 13.33
C TYR A 183 -2.10 -5.60 12.42
N TYR A 184 -2.64 -4.41 12.63
CA TYR A 184 -3.62 -3.78 11.75
C TYR A 184 -3.25 -2.32 11.61
N ALA A 185 -3.02 -1.85 10.39
CA ALA A 185 -2.79 -0.44 10.07
C ALA A 185 -4.12 0.17 9.60
N ASP A 186 -4.88 0.70 10.55
CA ASP A 186 -6.19 1.30 10.33
C ASP A 186 -6.04 2.66 9.66
N GLU A 187 -6.87 2.92 8.66
CA GLU A 187 -6.86 4.14 7.86
C GLU A 187 -8.07 5.02 8.21
N TYR A 188 -7.83 6.32 8.38
CA TYR A 188 -8.84 7.27 8.83
C TYR A 188 -8.79 8.57 8.02
N GLU A 189 -9.86 9.35 8.13
CA GLU A 189 -9.96 10.70 7.57
C GLU A 189 -9.67 10.78 6.08
N TYR A 190 -10.43 10.02 5.28
CA TYR A 190 -10.40 10.16 3.83
C TYR A 190 -10.89 11.55 3.39
N LYS A 191 -9.95 12.42 3.01
CA LYS A 191 -10.21 13.80 2.58
C LYS A 191 -9.72 14.04 1.16
N ALA A 192 -10.29 15.05 0.50
CA ALA A 192 -9.80 15.49 -0.79
C ALA A 192 -8.38 16.08 -0.64
N VAL A 193 -7.46 15.65 -1.50
CA VAL A 193 -6.08 16.14 -1.57
C VAL A 193 -5.78 16.55 -3.00
N GLY A 194 -5.69 17.86 -3.25
CA GLY A 194 -5.57 18.40 -4.62
C GLY A 194 -6.78 18.10 -5.52
N LYS A 195 -6.57 18.07 -6.84
CA LYS A 195 -7.67 18.01 -7.81
C LYS A 195 -8.12 16.57 -8.05
N GLY A 196 -9.27 16.20 -7.49
CA GLY A 196 -9.95 14.95 -7.80
C GLY A 196 -9.37 13.70 -7.13
N ILE A 197 -8.43 13.85 -6.18
CA ILE A 197 -7.89 12.73 -5.40
C ILE A 197 -8.45 12.77 -3.98
N ARG A 198 -8.79 11.62 -3.42
CA ARG A 198 -9.17 11.45 -2.01
C ARG A 198 -8.19 10.47 -1.36
N PHE A 199 -7.71 10.78 -0.16
CA PHE A 199 -6.65 10.02 0.51
C PHE A 199 -6.86 10.00 2.03
N PRO A 200 -6.58 8.89 2.73
CA PRO A 200 -6.63 8.83 4.19
C PRO A 200 -5.49 9.65 4.80
N LEU A 201 -5.81 10.59 5.68
CA LEU A 201 -4.80 11.49 6.26
C LEU A 201 -4.25 11.00 7.61
N ILE A 202 -4.85 9.99 8.21
CA ILE A 202 -4.39 9.44 9.49
C ILE A 202 -4.34 7.93 9.39
N PHE A 203 -3.28 7.33 9.92
CA PHE A 203 -3.24 5.89 10.14
C PHE A 203 -2.85 5.56 11.59
N ARG A 204 -3.35 4.43 12.09
CA ARG A 204 -3.01 3.90 13.42
C ARG A 204 -2.71 2.41 13.33
N VAL A 205 -1.58 2.00 13.90
CA VAL A 205 -1.13 0.61 13.91
C VAL A 205 -1.45 -0.04 15.24
N PHE A 206 -2.37 -1.00 15.20
CA PHE A 206 -2.77 -1.80 16.34
C PHE A 206 -2.02 -3.13 16.37
N LYS A 207 -1.55 -3.54 17.55
CA LYS A 207 -1.02 -4.88 17.83
C LYS A 207 -1.63 -5.37 19.13
N ALA A 208 -2.19 -6.59 19.12
CA ALA A 208 -2.91 -7.17 20.26
C ALA A 208 -3.95 -6.19 20.87
N GLY A 209 -4.71 -5.51 20.00
CA GLY A 209 -5.74 -4.54 20.41
C GLY A 209 -5.24 -3.18 20.89
N LYS A 210 -3.93 -2.96 20.99
CA LYS A 210 -3.33 -1.69 21.46
C LYS A 210 -2.78 -0.88 20.30
N CYS A 211 -3.03 0.43 20.30
CA CYS A 211 -2.41 1.35 19.35
C CYS A 211 -0.93 1.50 19.70
N THR A 212 -0.04 1.01 18.83
CA THR A 212 1.41 1.00 19.04
C THR A 212 2.13 2.09 18.27
N TYR A 213 1.47 2.65 17.25
CA TYR A 213 2.04 3.65 16.38
C TYR A 213 0.92 4.41 15.68
N GLU A 214 1.11 5.68 15.41
CA GLU A 214 0.20 6.46 14.58
C GLU A 214 0.97 7.43 13.71
N GLY A 215 0.35 7.82 12.61
CA GLY A 215 0.88 8.84 11.72
C GLY A 215 -0.22 9.70 11.12
N MET A 216 0.13 10.95 10.84
CA MET A 216 -0.72 11.94 10.21
C MET A 216 0.01 12.59 9.03
N PHE A 217 -0.65 12.58 7.87
CA PHE A 217 -0.20 13.23 6.67
C PHE A 217 -0.64 14.71 6.68
N LYS A 218 0.34 15.62 6.68
CA LYS A 218 0.16 17.07 6.60
C LYS A 218 0.73 17.61 5.30
N ASN A 219 0.30 18.82 4.91
CA ASN A 219 0.82 19.54 3.73
C ASN A 219 0.83 18.66 2.47
N VAL A 220 -0.25 17.90 2.28
CA VAL A 220 -0.35 16.93 1.19
C VAL A 220 -0.52 17.67 -0.13
N VAL A 221 0.33 17.36 -1.10
CA VAL A 221 0.35 17.93 -2.44
C VAL A 221 0.41 16.81 -3.46
N VAL A 222 -0.56 16.79 -4.36
CA VAL A 222 -0.56 15.96 -5.58
C VAL A 222 -0.35 16.85 -6.80
N LYS A 223 0.50 16.41 -7.73
CA LYS A 223 0.78 17.09 -9.01
C LYS A 223 0.92 16.09 -10.14
#